data_AF-A0A9X3L787-F1
#
_entry.id   AF-A0A9X3L787-F1
#
_cell.length_a   1.000
_cell.length_b   1.000
_cell.length_c   1.000
_cell.angle_alpha   90.00
_cell.angle_beta   90.00
_cell.angle_gamma   90.00
#
_symmetry.space_group_name_H-M   'P 1'
#
loop_
_entity.id
_entity.type
_entity.pdbx_description
1 polymer ?
#
loop_
_entity_poly.entity_id
_entity_poly.type
_entity_poly.pdbx_seq_one_letter_code
_entity_poly.pdbx_strand_id
1 'polypeptide(L)'
;MKNYLPGFIISLILFIILAIVNQQVYSNVMSLDLLIPLLVLQVTFYKFFIVDKKRLSYFILICIFFISVLFSLPELTHNQAKEKVINKYEMNIIKIDTVQVEYDNIWNPFNPNRAYFFKGYSSSSDKVVSLMVLPNNGMVVVINQ
;
A
#
# COMPACT_ATOMS: atom_id res chain seq x y z
N MET A 1 -15.93 28.88 -1.55
CA MET A 1 -15.63 27.53 -2.06
C MET A 1 -14.77 27.52 -3.34
N LYS A 2 -14.95 28.46 -4.29
CA LYS A 2 -14.22 28.48 -5.58
C LYS A 2 -12.69 28.37 -5.49
N ASN A 3 -12.05 28.93 -4.45
CA ASN A 3 -10.58 28.91 -4.31
C ASN A 3 -10.00 27.57 -3.80
N TYR A 4 -10.83 26.66 -3.28
CA TYR A 4 -10.42 25.32 -2.87
C TYR A 4 -10.57 24.28 -3.99
N LEU A 5 -11.39 24.61 -5.01
CA LEU A 5 -11.76 23.70 -6.09
C LEU A 5 -10.54 23.11 -6.81
N PRO A 6 -9.49 23.89 -7.17
CA PRO A 6 -8.34 23.31 -7.87
C PRO A 6 -7.55 22.34 -6.99
N GLY A 7 -7.33 22.68 -5.71
CA GLY A 7 -6.67 21.79 -4.75
C GLY A 7 -7.45 20.49 -4.55
N PHE A 8 -8.77 20.59 -4.39
CA PHE A 8 -9.67 19.44 -4.30
C PHE A 8 -9.58 18.53 -5.53
N ILE A 9 -9.66 19.08 -6.74
CA ILE A 9 -9.57 18.30 -7.98
C ILE A 9 -8.22 17.57 -8.07
N ILE A 10 -7.11 18.25 -7.77
CA ILE A 10 -5.77 17.64 -7.78
C ILE A 10 -5.71 16.48 -6.77
N SER A 11 -6.17 16.71 -5.54
CA SER A 11 -6.17 15.68 -4.50
C SER A 11 -7.05 14.48 -4.85
N LEU A 12 -8.20 14.73 -5.46
CA LEU A 12 -9.10 13.67 -5.91
C LEU A 12 -8.47 12.81 -7.02
N ILE A 13 -7.83 13.44 -8.00
CA ILE A 13 -7.13 12.72 -9.08
C ILE A 13 -6.00 11.86 -8.48
N LEU A 14 -5.18 12.43 -7.59
CA LEU A 14 -4.10 11.69 -6.93
C LEU A 14 -4.62 10.52 -6.10
N PHE A 15 -5.71 10.73 -5.36
CA PHE A 15 -6.37 9.66 -4.60
C PHE A 15 -6.83 8.52 -5.51
N ILE A 16 -7.49 8.83 -6.63
CA ILE A 16 -7.96 7.84 -7.60
C ILE A 16 -6.78 7.05 -8.16
N ILE A 17 -5.69 7.71 -8.55
CA ILE A 17 -4.48 7.05 -9.06
C ILE A 17 -3.91 6.09 -8.00
N LEU A 18 -3.75 6.56 -6.76
CA LEU A 18 -3.25 5.73 -5.66
C LEU A 18 -4.16 4.53 -5.38
N ALA A 19 -5.48 4.73 -5.40
CA ALA A 19 -6.45 3.66 -5.19
C ALA A 19 -6.39 2.61 -6.31
N ILE A 20 -6.31 3.04 -7.58
CA ILE A 20 -6.18 2.14 -8.73
C ILE A 20 -4.89 1.33 -8.63
N VAL A 21 -3.75 1.99 -8.34
CA VAL A 21 -2.46 1.31 -8.17
C VAL A 21 -2.52 0.31 -7.01
N ASN A 22 -3.04 0.73 -5.85
CA ASN A 22 -3.17 -0.16 -4.70
C ASN A 22 -4.02 -1.39 -5.02
N GLN A 23 -5.16 -1.21 -5.68
CA GLN A 23 -6.06 -2.31 -6.03
C GLN A 23 -5.47 -3.23 -7.09
N GLN A 24 -4.93 -2.69 -8.19
CA GLN A 24 -4.51 -3.48 -9.35
C GLN A 24 -3.12 -4.11 -9.19
N VAL A 25 -2.20 -3.43 -8.53
CA VAL A 25 -0.79 -3.88 -8.43
C VAL A 25 -0.50 -4.56 -7.09
N TYR A 26 -1.07 -4.04 -6.01
CA TYR A 26 -0.79 -4.46 -4.63
C TYR A 26 -1.97 -5.17 -3.96
N SER A 27 -3.08 -5.40 -4.66
CA SER A 27 -4.28 -6.05 -4.11
C SER A 27 -4.77 -5.46 -2.78
N ASN A 28 -4.75 -4.13 -2.64
CA ASN A 28 -5.16 -3.38 -1.44
C ASN A 28 -4.24 -3.54 -0.21
N VAL A 29 -2.95 -3.85 -0.43
CA VAL A 29 -1.98 -4.02 0.66
C VAL A 29 -1.14 -2.76 0.91
N MET A 30 -1.02 -1.84 -0.05
CA MET A 30 -0.30 -0.57 0.14
C MET A 30 -0.96 0.26 1.25
N SER A 31 -0.17 0.78 2.18
CA SER A 31 -0.68 1.68 3.22
C SER A 31 -1.08 3.02 2.61
N LEU A 32 -2.30 3.48 2.89
CA LEU A 32 -2.78 4.81 2.49
C LEU A 32 -3.01 5.73 3.70
N ASP A 33 -2.67 5.28 4.90
CA ASP A 33 -3.05 5.89 6.17
C ASP A 33 -2.46 7.28 6.36
N LEU A 34 -1.22 7.52 5.92
CA LEU A 34 -0.62 8.87 5.90
C LEU A 34 -1.00 9.66 4.64
N LEU A 35 -1.15 8.99 3.51
CA LEU A 35 -1.37 9.64 2.22
C LEU A 35 -2.73 10.33 2.15
N ILE A 36 -3.78 9.72 2.69
CA ILE A 36 -5.13 10.30 2.70
C ILE A 36 -5.17 11.62 3.50
N PRO A 37 -4.70 11.69 4.77
CA PRO A 37 -4.60 12.95 5.49
C PRO A 37 -3.75 14.01 4.76
N LEU A 38 -2.64 13.63 4.13
CA LEU A 38 -1.81 14.58 3.38
C LEU A 38 -2.54 15.15 2.16
N LEU A 39 -3.36 14.36 1.46
CA LEU A 39 -4.22 14.85 0.37
C LEU A 39 -5.28 15.82 0.91
N VAL A 40 -5.92 15.50 2.04
CA VAL A 40 -6.87 16.44 2.67
C VAL A 40 -6.19 17.74 3.07
N LEU A 41 -4.98 17.65 3.63
CA LEU A 41 -4.17 18.81 3.99
C LEU A 41 -3.78 19.65 2.77
N GLN A 42 -3.47 19.00 1.63
CA GLN A 42 -3.16 19.66 0.37
C GLN A 42 -4.29 20.59 -0.09
N VAL A 43 -5.56 20.21 0.08
CA VAL A 43 -6.69 21.07 -0.32
C VAL A 43 -6.68 22.39 0.44
N THR A 44 -6.40 22.30 1.75
CA THR A 44 -6.33 23.48 2.63
C THR A 44 -5.08 24.31 2.33
N PHE A 45 -3.93 23.65 2.20
CA PHE A 45 -2.63 24.29 1.98
C PHE A 45 -2.53 24.92 0.59
N TYR A 46 -3.20 24.36 -0.42
CA TYR A 46 -3.29 24.97 -1.74
C TYR A 46 -3.88 26.37 -1.64
N LYS A 47 -5.01 26.53 -0.94
CA LYS A 47 -5.61 27.86 -0.77
C LYS A 47 -4.67 28.81 -0.03
N PHE A 48 -4.12 28.40 1.11
CA PHE A 48 -3.33 29.33 1.93
C PHE A 48 -1.97 29.66 1.32
N PHE A 49 -1.26 28.70 0.73
CA PHE A 49 0.11 28.92 0.29
C PHE A 49 0.26 29.34 -1.17
N ILE A 50 -0.61 28.88 -2.08
CA ILE A 50 -0.55 29.33 -3.48
C ILE A 50 -1.17 30.72 -3.61
N VAL A 51 -2.32 30.96 -2.98
CA VAL A 51 -3.02 32.26 -3.08
C VAL A 51 -2.20 33.36 -2.41
N ASP A 52 -1.58 33.09 -1.26
CA ASP A 52 -0.72 34.06 -0.56
C ASP A 52 0.73 34.10 -1.12
N LYS A 53 0.97 33.52 -2.30
CA LYS A 53 2.26 33.46 -3.01
C LYS A 53 3.43 32.80 -2.24
N LYS A 54 3.16 32.06 -1.16
CA LYS A 54 4.11 31.26 -0.38
C LYS A 54 4.44 29.92 -1.07
N ARG A 55 4.94 30.01 -2.31
CA ARG A 55 5.20 28.83 -3.17
C ARG A 55 6.19 27.83 -2.58
N LEU A 56 7.18 28.31 -1.81
CA LEU A 56 8.19 27.44 -1.20
C LEU A 56 7.58 26.48 -0.17
N SER A 57 6.72 26.97 0.72
CA SER A 57 6.02 26.12 1.70
C SER A 57 5.13 25.08 1.02
N TYR A 58 4.45 25.46 -0.07
CA TYR A 58 3.65 24.53 -0.85
C TYR A 58 4.52 23.47 -1.54
N PHE A 59 5.69 23.85 -2.06
CA PHE A 59 6.65 22.91 -2.64
C PHE A 59 7.16 21.90 -1.60
N ILE A 60 7.47 22.34 -0.38
CA ILE A 60 7.88 21.44 0.71
C ILE A 60 6.78 20.41 1.02
N LEU A 61 5.51 20.83 1.06
CA LEU A 61 4.39 19.89 1.24
C LEU A 61 4.36 18.83 0.14
N ILE A 62 4.54 19.23 -1.12
CA ILE A 62 4.57 18.30 -2.25
C ILE A 62 5.74 17.31 -2.09
N CYS A 63 6.93 17.77 -1.68
CA CYS A 63 8.06 16.89 -1.42
C CYS A 63 7.75 15.87 -0.32
N ILE A 64 7.15 16.32 0.80
CA ILE A 64 6.72 15.43 1.89
C ILE A 64 5.73 14.38 1.39
N PHE A 65 4.78 14.79 0.55
CA PHE A 65 3.82 13.87 -0.07
C PHE A 65 4.51 12.80 -0.92
N PHE A 66 5.41 13.20 -1.83
CA PHE A 66 6.14 12.24 -2.68
C PHE A 66 7.01 11.29 -1.87
N ILE A 67 7.73 11.80 -0.86
CA ILE A 67 8.51 10.96 0.06
C ILE A 67 7.59 9.96 0.76
N SER A 68 6.44 10.42 1.26
CA SER A 68 5.46 9.55 1.94
C SER A 68 4.94 8.46 1.01
N VAL A 69 4.72 8.77 -0.28
CA VAL A 69 4.31 7.77 -1.29
C VAL A 69 5.38 6.69 -1.41
N LEU A 70 6.66 7.07 -1.53
CA LEU A 70 7.76 6.11 -1.66
C LEU A 70 7.86 5.16 -0.46
N PHE A 71 7.72 5.68 0.76
CA PHE A 71 7.73 4.85 1.97
C PHE A 71 6.48 3.98 2.12
N SER A 72 5.35 4.36 1.51
CA SER A 72 4.10 3.60 1.59
C SER A 72 4.05 2.41 0.64
N LEU A 73 4.94 2.35 -0.36
CA LEU A 73 4.97 1.28 -1.36
C LEU A 73 5.47 -0.03 -0.71
N PRO A 74 4.70 -1.14 -0.85
CA PRO A 74 5.20 -2.47 -0.54
C PRO A 74 6.48 -2.82 -1.30
N GLU A 75 7.35 -3.62 -0.69
CA GLU A 75 8.52 -4.19 -1.36
C GLU A 75 8.09 -5.19 -2.45
N LEU A 76 7.02 -5.94 -2.20
CA LEU A 76 6.48 -6.92 -3.13
C LEU A 76 5.10 -6.54 -3.66
N THR A 77 4.98 -6.59 -4.98
CA THR A 77 3.69 -6.65 -5.67
C THR A 77 3.00 -8.00 -5.47
N HIS A 78 1.71 -8.06 -5.75
CA HIS A 78 0.94 -9.30 -5.65
C HIS A 78 1.53 -10.43 -6.50
N ASN A 79 1.91 -10.11 -7.75
CA ASN A 79 2.47 -11.09 -8.68
C ASN A 79 3.84 -11.60 -8.23
N GLN A 80 4.70 -10.72 -7.73
CA GLN A 80 6.01 -11.11 -7.19
C GLN A 80 5.86 -12.01 -5.96
N ALA A 81 4.91 -11.70 -5.07
CA ALA A 81 4.62 -12.54 -3.91
C ALA A 81 4.12 -13.93 -4.33
N LYS A 82 3.24 -13.99 -5.34
CA LYS A 82 2.73 -15.24 -5.92
C LYS A 82 3.86 -16.07 -6.52
N GLU A 83 4.69 -15.49 -7.38
CA GLU A 83 5.82 -16.18 -8.00
C GLU A 83 6.82 -16.68 -6.95
N LYS A 84 7.11 -15.87 -5.93
CA LYS A 84 7.98 -16.27 -4.82
C LYS A 84 7.47 -17.52 -4.09
N VAL A 85 6.16 -17.61 -3.87
CA VAL A 85 5.54 -18.77 -3.22
C VAL A 85 5.53 -20.00 -4.13
N ILE A 86 5.16 -19.84 -5.40
CA ILE A 86 5.17 -20.95 -6.39
C ILE A 86 6.58 -21.53 -6.51
N ASN A 87 7.59 -20.68 -6.69
CA ASN A 87 8.95 -21.12 -6.94
C ASN A 87 9.63 -21.70 -5.68
N LYS A 88 9.36 -21.14 -4.49
CA LYS A 88 10.01 -21.58 -3.25
C LYS A 88 9.38 -22.81 -2.63
N TYR A 89 8.07 -23.00 -2.78
CA TYR A 89 7.32 -24.09 -2.13
C TYR A 89 6.74 -25.11 -3.13
N GLU A 90 7.04 -24.95 -4.42
CA GLU A 90 6.52 -25.77 -5.53
C GLU A 90 5.00 -25.94 -5.42
N MET A 91 4.33 -24.82 -5.17
CA MET A 91 2.93 -24.80 -4.75
C MET A 91 2.00 -24.60 -5.93
N ASN A 92 1.01 -25.50 -6.06
CA ASN A 92 -0.16 -25.29 -6.89
C ASN A 92 -1.23 -24.55 -6.09
N ILE A 93 -1.37 -23.25 -6.37
CA ILE A 93 -2.26 -22.34 -5.62
C ILE A 93 -3.72 -22.62 -5.96
N ILE A 94 -4.54 -22.84 -4.93
CA ILE A 94 -5.99 -23.03 -5.04
C ILE A 94 -6.80 -21.82 -4.56
N LYS A 95 -6.23 -21.01 -3.64
CA LYS A 95 -6.85 -19.79 -3.15
C LYS A 95 -5.82 -18.69 -2.96
N ILE A 96 -6.22 -17.49 -3.33
CA ILE A 96 -5.49 -16.24 -3.13
C ILE A 96 -6.41 -15.30 -2.35
N ASP A 97 -5.88 -14.64 -1.33
CA ASP A 97 -6.62 -13.68 -0.51
C ASP A 97 -5.68 -12.60 0.06
N THR A 98 -6.25 -11.63 0.75
CA THR A 98 -5.50 -10.70 1.61
C THR A 98 -6.03 -10.76 3.02
N VAL A 99 -5.15 -10.89 4.00
CA VAL A 99 -5.50 -11.03 5.42
C VAL A 99 -4.94 -9.86 6.22
N GLN A 100 -5.65 -9.45 7.28
CA GLN A 100 -5.16 -8.41 8.17
C GLN A 100 -3.96 -8.92 8.96
N VAL A 101 -2.99 -8.02 9.19
CA VAL A 101 -1.81 -8.29 10.01
C VAL A 101 -1.72 -7.21 11.08
N GLU A 102 -1.62 -7.66 12.33
CA GLU A 102 -1.31 -6.81 13.47
C GLU A 102 0.20 -6.86 13.71
N TYR A 103 0.84 -5.70 13.77
CA TYR A 103 2.24 -5.60 14.19
C TYR A 103 2.26 -5.25 15.68
N ASP A 104 3.23 -5.78 16.41
CA ASP A 104 3.43 -5.50 17.83
C ASP A 104 3.59 -3.99 18.08
N ASN A 105 2.55 -3.32 18.58
CA ASN A 105 2.48 -1.98 19.19
C ASN A 105 3.36 -0.83 18.63
N ILE A 106 3.92 -0.94 17.43
CA ILE A 106 4.73 0.10 16.78
C ILE A 106 3.82 0.80 15.79
N TRP A 107 3.37 2.01 16.14
CA TRP A 107 2.64 2.86 15.22
C TRP A 107 3.58 3.30 14.07
N ASN A 108 3.39 2.71 12.90
CA ASN A 108 4.07 3.09 11.67
C ASN A 108 3.03 3.27 10.56
N PRO A 109 2.77 4.50 10.10
CA PRO A 109 1.71 4.77 9.12
C PRO A 109 2.08 4.31 7.70
N PHE A 110 3.31 3.83 7.50
CA PHE A 110 3.79 3.26 6.24
C PHE A 110 3.68 1.73 6.20
N ASN A 111 3.47 1.08 7.35
CA ASN A 111 3.40 -0.38 7.38
C ASN A 111 2.07 -0.87 6.79
N PRO A 112 2.11 -1.82 5.83
CA PRO A 112 0.93 -2.49 5.32
C PRO A 112 0.16 -3.23 6.41
N ASN A 113 -1.10 -2.88 6.67
CA ASN A 113 -1.97 -3.57 7.63
C ASN A 113 -2.58 -4.88 7.11
N ARG A 114 -2.16 -5.32 5.92
CA ARG A 114 -2.58 -6.55 5.26
C ARG A 114 -1.37 -7.30 4.71
N ALA A 115 -1.52 -8.59 4.51
CA ALA A 115 -0.55 -9.45 3.85
C ALA A 115 -1.22 -10.30 2.77
N TYR A 116 -0.41 -10.78 1.83
CA TYR A 116 -0.89 -11.71 0.80
C TYR A 116 -1.03 -13.09 1.42
N PHE A 117 -2.16 -13.74 1.18
CA PHE A 117 -2.43 -15.09 1.66
C PHE A 117 -2.59 -16.02 0.47
N PHE A 118 -1.89 -17.15 0.52
CA PHE A 118 -1.91 -18.19 -0.51
C PHE A 118 -2.22 -19.53 0.16
N LYS A 119 -3.18 -20.27 -0.38
CA LYS A 119 -3.44 -21.65 0.01
C LYS A 119 -3.30 -22.52 -1.23
N GLY A 120 -2.62 -23.65 -1.10
CA GLY A 120 -2.30 -24.52 -2.22
C GLY A 120 -1.84 -25.90 -1.79
N TYR A 121 -1.63 -26.78 -2.75
CA TYR A 121 -0.98 -28.07 -2.54
C TYR A 121 0.52 -27.92 -2.78
N SER A 122 1.34 -28.40 -1.85
CA SER A 122 2.78 -28.50 -2.08
C SER A 122 3.10 -29.78 -2.83
N SER A 123 3.74 -29.66 -3.99
CA SER A 123 4.12 -30.80 -4.83
C SER A 123 5.09 -31.76 -4.14
N SER A 124 5.83 -31.28 -3.13
CA SER A 124 6.80 -32.06 -2.36
C SER A 124 6.18 -32.91 -1.25
N SER A 125 5.02 -32.52 -0.72
CA SER A 125 4.43 -33.20 0.45
C SER A 125 3.00 -33.69 0.25
N ASP A 126 2.38 -33.38 -0.90
CA ASP A 126 0.98 -33.66 -1.24
C ASP A 126 -0.04 -33.15 -0.19
N LYS A 127 0.41 -32.21 0.67
CA LYS A 127 -0.38 -31.59 1.72
C LYS A 127 -0.82 -30.20 1.31
N VAL A 128 -1.99 -29.82 1.82
CA VAL A 128 -2.46 -28.43 1.75
C VAL A 128 -1.61 -27.59 2.68
N VAL A 129 -0.99 -26.55 2.15
CA VAL A 129 -0.19 -25.58 2.90
C VAL A 129 -0.81 -24.20 2.73
N SER A 130 -0.90 -23.46 3.83
CA SER A 130 -1.32 -22.06 3.84
C SER A 130 -0.12 -21.18 4.14
N LEU A 131 0.12 -20.18 3.31
CA LEU A 131 1.27 -19.30 3.38
C LEU A 131 0.81 -17.85 3.41
N MET A 132 1.39 -17.07 4.31
CA MET A 132 1.24 -15.62 4.34
C MET A 132 2.56 -14.98 3.91
N VAL A 133 2.50 -14.02 3.00
CA VAL A 133 3.67 -13.25 2.55
C VAL A 133 3.51 -11.82 3.02
N LEU A 134 4.42 -11.41 3.90
CA LEU A 134 4.49 -10.03 4.36
C LEU A 134 4.98 -9.13 3.20
N PRO A 135 4.25 -8.05 2.89
CA PRO A 135 4.50 -7.20 1.72
C PRO A 135 5.70 -6.26 1.87
N ASN A 136 6.15 -6.00 3.09
CA ASN A 136 7.19 -5.02 3.44
C ASN A 136 8.62 -5.59 3.45
N ASN A 137 8.77 -6.88 3.74
CA ASN A 137 10.06 -7.58 3.82
C ASN A 137 10.09 -8.89 3.03
N GLY A 138 8.96 -9.25 2.40
CA GLY A 138 8.79 -10.51 1.68
C GLY A 138 8.90 -11.77 2.54
N MET A 139 8.84 -11.66 3.87
CA MET A 139 8.89 -12.80 4.76
C MET A 139 7.68 -13.71 4.50
N VAL A 140 7.94 -15.01 4.38
CA VAL A 140 6.88 -16.00 4.20
C VAL A 140 6.67 -16.72 5.53
N VAL A 141 5.45 -16.67 6.05
CA VAL A 141 5.03 -17.35 7.27
C VAL A 141 4.16 -18.54 6.87
N VAL A 142 4.54 -19.73 7.31
CA VAL A 142 3.74 -20.94 7.12
C VAL A 142 2.67 -21.00 8.20
N ILE A 143 1.41 -21.04 7.80
CA ILE A 143 0.28 -21.16 8.70
C ILE A 143 -0.13 -22.64 8.69
N ASN A 144 0.33 -23.39 9.70
CA ASN A 144 -0.16 -24.73 9.96
C ASN A 144 -1.57 -24.61 10.54
N GLN A 145 -2.56 -25.11 9.81
CA GLN A 145 -3.92 -25.34 10.32
C GLN A 145 -4.05 -26.81 10.69
#